data_AF-A0A858ZNX9-F1
#
_entry.id   AF-A0A858ZNX9-F1
#
_cell.length_a   1.000
_cell.length_b   1.000
_cell.length_c   1.000
_cell.angle_alpha   90.00
_cell.angle_beta   90.00
_cell.angle_gamma   90.00
#
_symmetry.space_group_name_H-M   'P 1'
#
loop_
_entity.id
_entity.type
_entity.pdbx_description
1 polymer ?
#
loop_
_entity_poly.entity_id
_entity_poly.type
_entity_poly.pdbx_seq_one_letter_code
_entity_poly.pdbx_strand_id
1 'polypeptide(L)'
;MKRNWDLIREVLIEVEALDSARFEEIQYGPASGSAEPEKAAHGVLLWKAEYIEGADASSMSGDAVLATGLTWAGHELLETIRSKAIWERIKTTAKDKGIELTFDAVKALGSAALAAVVGGGG
;
A
#
# COMPACT_ATOMS: atom_id res chain seq x y z
N MET A 1 14.35 -0.87 -6.90
CA MET A 1 13.03 -1.39 -7.31
C MET A 1 12.14 -0.23 -7.73
N LYS A 2 11.41 -0.35 -8.84
CA LYS A 2 10.36 0.62 -9.21
C LYS A 2 9.10 0.27 -8.40
N ARG A 3 8.41 1.28 -7.85
CA ARG A 3 7.18 1.06 -7.08
C ARG A 3 6.08 0.52 -7.99
N ASN A 4 5.60 -0.67 -7.66
CA ASN A 4 4.43 -1.28 -8.27
C ASN A 4 3.23 -1.04 -7.37
N TRP A 5 2.36 -0.13 -7.79
CA TRP A 5 1.23 0.31 -6.96
C TRP A 5 0.10 -0.71 -6.83
N ASP A 6 -0.01 -1.65 -7.77
CA ASP A 6 -0.97 -2.74 -7.64
C ASP A 6 -0.51 -3.73 -6.55
N LEU A 7 0.80 -4.01 -6.44
CA LEU A 7 1.36 -4.81 -5.33
C LEU A 7 1.29 -4.06 -3.98
N ILE A 8 1.54 -2.74 -3.97
CA ILE A 8 1.36 -1.93 -2.75
C ILE A 8 -0.08 -2.04 -2.25
N ARG A 9 -1.04 -1.90 -3.15
CA ARG A 9 -2.47 -2.05 -2.83
C ARG A 9 -2.78 -3.44 -2.28
N GLU A 10 -2.23 -4.49 -2.90
CA GLU A 10 -2.42 -5.86 -2.47
C GLU A 10 -1.89 -6.09 -1.05
N VAL A 11 -0.66 -5.65 -0.76
CA VAL A 11 -0.08 -5.74 0.59
C VAL A 11 -0.95 -5.03 1.63
N LEU A 12 -1.42 -3.82 1.32
CA LEU A 12 -2.28 -3.08 2.26
C LEU A 12 -3.59 -3.84 2.55
N ILE A 13 -4.18 -4.48 1.54
CA ILE A 13 -5.40 -5.30 1.71
C ILE A 13 -5.09 -6.56 2.55
N GLU A 14 -3.98 -7.24 2.28
CA GLU A 14 -3.55 -8.42 3.03
C GLU A 14 -3.34 -8.10 4.51
N VAL A 15 -2.63 -7.01 4.80
CA VAL A 15 -2.33 -6.58 6.17
C VAL A 15 -3.57 -6.08 6.91
N GLU A 16 -4.49 -5.40 6.22
CA GLU A 16 -5.76 -4.99 6.83
C GLU A 16 -6.64 -6.18 7.24
N ALA A 17 -6.53 -7.30 6.53
CA ALA A 17 -7.32 -8.50 6.81
C ALA A 17 -6.87 -9.27 8.06
N LEU A 18 -5.73 -8.89 8.67
CA LEU A 18 -5.20 -9.56 9.86
C LEU A 18 -6.07 -9.31 11.09
N ASP A 19 -6.42 -10.39 11.79
CA ASP A 19 -7.10 -10.33 13.07
C ASP A 19 -6.08 -10.26 14.23
N SER A 20 -5.90 -9.06 14.78
CA SER A 20 -5.02 -8.84 15.92
C SER A 20 -5.44 -9.60 17.18
N ALA A 21 -6.74 -9.91 17.36
CA ALA A 21 -7.21 -10.71 18.48
C ALA A 21 -6.80 -12.19 18.36
N ARG A 22 -6.44 -12.63 17.15
CA ARG A 22 -5.91 -13.96 16.84
C ARG A 22 -4.39 -14.00 16.73
N PHE A 23 -3.72 -12.87 16.95
CA PHE A 23 -2.27 -12.73 16.75
C PHE A 23 -1.85 -13.13 15.33
N GLU A 24 -2.68 -12.83 14.34
CA GLU A 24 -2.34 -13.06 12.93
C GLU A 24 -1.24 -12.07 12.50
N GLU A 25 -0.26 -12.59 11.76
CA GLU A 25 0.86 -11.81 11.25
C GLU A 25 1.27 -12.30 9.85
N ILE A 26 1.82 -11.41 9.04
CA ILE A 26 2.42 -11.74 7.74
C ILE A 26 3.85 -11.24 7.72
N GLN A 27 4.80 -12.12 7.37
CA GLN A 27 6.17 -11.72 7.20
C GLN A 27 6.46 -11.24 5.78
N TYR A 28 6.94 -10.01 5.65
CA TYR A 28 7.46 -9.46 4.39
C TYR A 28 8.98 -9.26 4.49
N GLY A 29 9.68 -9.57 3.39
CA GLY A 29 11.13 -9.41 3.25
C GLY A 29 11.82 -10.72 2.82
N PRO A 30 13.13 -10.69 2.54
CA PRO A 30 13.86 -11.89 2.09
C PRO A 30 13.82 -13.04 3.11
N ALA A 31 13.72 -12.69 4.41
CA ALA A 31 13.64 -13.66 5.49
C ALA A 31 12.35 -14.50 5.48
N SER A 32 11.27 -14.04 4.83
CA SER A 32 10.01 -14.80 4.77
C SER A 32 10.01 -15.95 3.77
N GLY A 33 11.03 -16.04 2.90
CA GLY A 33 11.08 -17.06 1.84
C GLY A 33 9.92 -16.94 0.84
N SER A 34 9.30 -15.76 0.73
CA SER A 34 8.11 -15.53 -0.11
C SER A 34 8.35 -15.93 -1.56
N ALA A 35 7.37 -16.64 -2.15
CA ALA A 35 7.31 -16.93 -3.58
C ALA A 35 7.14 -15.66 -4.44
N GLU A 36 6.77 -14.54 -3.81
CA GLU A 36 6.55 -13.24 -4.44
C GLU A 36 7.52 -12.20 -3.88
N PRO A 37 8.81 -12.24 -4.26
CA PRO A 37 9.85 -11.37 -3.70
C PRO A 37 9.60 -9.89 -3.98
N GLU A 38 8.92 -9.56 -5.08
CA GLU A 38 8.55 -8.18 -5.39
C GLU A 38 7.49 -7.65 -4.39
N LYS A 39 6.45 -8.44 -4.09
CA LYS A 39 5.43 -8.08 -3.10
C LYS A 39 6.04 -7.95 -1.71
N ALA A 40 6.90 -8.90 -1.33
CA ALA A 40 7.65 -8.87 -0.08
C ALA A 40 8.48 -7.60 0.09
N ALA A 41 9.19 -7.17 -0.94
CA ALA A 41 9.95 -5.92 -0.90
C ALA A 41 9.05 -4.68 -0.73
N HIS A 42 7.86 -4.66 -1.34
CA HIS A 42 6.90 -3.56 -1.14
C HIS A 42 6.35 -3.52 0.29
N GLY A 43 6.09 -4.68 0.92
CA GLY A 43 5.70 -4.73 2.33
C GLY A 43 6.76 -4.15 3.26
N VAL A 44 8.04 -4.47 3.03
CA VAL A 44 9.15 -3.86 3.78
C VAL A 44 9.21 -2.34 3.56
N LEU A 45 9.00 -1.86 2.33
CA LEU A 45 8.99 -0.41 2.04
C LEU A 45 7.83 0.31 2.74
N LEU A 46 6.65 -0.30 2.80
CA LEU A 46 5.48 0.25 3.48
C LEU A 46 5.68 0.31 5.00
N TRP A 47 6.28 -0.72 5.60
CA TRP A 47 6.65 -0.72 7.00
C TRP A 47 7.67 0.37 7.33
N LYS A 48 8.75 0.48 6.54
CA LYS A 48 9.77 1.54 6.71
C LYS A 48 9.22 2.95 6.53
N ALA A 49 8.14 3.09 5.78
CA ALA A 49 7.43 4.35 5.57
C ALA A 49 6.26 4.56 6.55
N GLU A 50 6.16 3.72 7.60
CA GLU A 50 5.18 3.83 8.68
C GLU A 50 3.71 3.70 8.21
N TYR A 51 3.46 2.96 7.13
CA TYR A 51 2.11 2.60 6.68
C TYR A 51 1.64 1.25 7.26
N ILE A 52 2.56 0.42 7.72
CA ILE A 52 2.31 -0.89 8.32
C ILE A 52 2.88 -0.90 9.74
N GLU A 53 2.10 -1.43 10.68
CA GLU A 53 2.55 -1.77 12.02
C GLU A 53 3.15 -3.18 12.01
N GLY A 54 4.22 -3.37 12.78
CA GLY A 54 4.88 -4.67 12.85
C GLY A 54 6.20 -4.63 13.60
N ALA A 55 6.72 -5.81 13.91
CA ALA A 55 8.02 -5.98 14.53
C ALA A 55 9.12 -6.13 13.47
N ASP A 56 10.29 -5.54 13.75
CA ASP A 56 11.48 -5.75 12.93
C ASP A 56 11.89 -7.23 12.98
N ALA A 57 11.92 -7.87 11.82
CA ALA A 57 12.32 -9.25 11.62
C ALA A 57 13.55 -9.37 10.72
N SER A 58 14.28 -8.26 10.55
CA SER A 58 15.47 -8.16 9.72
C SER A 58 16.57 -9.09 10.22
N SER A 59 17.35 -9.63 9.28
CA SER A 59 18.47 -10.51 9.60
C SER A 59 19.64 -10.26 8.66
N MET A 60 20.66 -11.12 8.71
CA MET A 60 21.74 -11.10 7.71
C MET A 60 21.24 -11.31 6.27
N SER A 61 20.04 -11.86 6.08
CA SER A 61 19.40 -12.01 4.77
C SER A 61 18.80 -10.72 4.22
N GLY A 62 18.73 -9.65 5.02
CA GLY A 62 18.17 -8.35 4.65
C GLY A 62 16.99 -7.92 5.52
N ASP A 63 16.41 -6.78 5.14
CA ASP A 63 15.31 -6.14 5.83
C ASP A 63 14.03 -6.99 5.79
N ALA A 64 13.37 -7.16 6.93
CA ALA A 64 12.09 -7.85 7.00
C ALA A 64 11.23 -7.31 8.14
N VAL A 65 9.93 -7.51 8.03
CA VAL A 65 8.92 -7.12 9.02
C VAL A 65 7.95 -8.26 9.25
N LEU A 66 7.58 -8.48 10.51
CA LEU A 66 6.38 -9.22 10.89
C LEU A 66 5.23 -8.22 11.01
N ALA A 67 4.46 -8.07 9.94
CA ALA A 67 3.35 -7.13 9.87
C ALA A 67 2.17 -7.64 10.69
N THR A 68 1.62 -6.78 11.53
CA THR A 68 0.51 -7.10 12.45
C THR A 68 -0.72 -6.22 12.23
N GLY A 69 -0.62 -5.20 11.39
CA GLY A 69 -1.73 -4.30 11.07
C GLY A 69 -1.31 -3.09 10.23
N LEU A 70 -2.27 -2.25 9.88
CA LEU A 70 -2.01 -0.97 9.23
C LEU A 70 -1.94 0.15 10.26
N THR A 71 -1.08 1.14 10.01
CA THR A 71 -1.19 2.42 10.74
C THR A 71 -2.39 3.20 10.23
N TRP A 72 -2.75 4.30 10.92
CA TRP A 72 -3.78 5.22 10.42
C TRP A 72 -3.48 5.73 8.99
N ALA A 73 -2.21 6.08 8.72
CA ALA A 73 -1.79 6.49 7.38
C ALA A 73 -1.89 5.35 6.36
N GLY A 74 -1.65 4.11 6.79
CA GLY A 74 -1.93 2.88 6.04
C GLY A 74 -3.38 2.79 5.60
N HIS A 75 -4.30 2.96 6.55
CA HIS A 75 -5.74 2.95 6.27
C HIS A 75 -6.16 4.08 5.32
N GLU A 76 -5.71 5.32 5.52
CA GLU A 76 -6.07 6.43 4.62
C GLU A 76 -5.58 6.21 3.18
N LEU A 77 -4.36 5.70 3.04
CA LEU A 77 -3.83 5.34 1.73
C LEU A 77 -4.67 4.25 1.09
N LEU A 78 -4.97 3.18 1.83
CA LEU A 78 -5.77 2.07 1.34
C LEU A 78 -7.16 2.55 0.94
N GLU A 79 -7.85 3.35 1.75
CA GLU A 79 -9.17 3.91 1.40
C GLU A 79 -9.14 4.69 0.09
N THR A 80 -8.09 5.47 -0.14
CA THR A 80 -7.90 6.23 -1.39
C THR A 80 -7.82 5.31 -2.61
N ILE A 81 -7.13 4.17 -2.49
CA ILE A 81 -6.87 3.26 -3.60
C ILE A 81 -7.76 2.01 -3.59
N ARG A 82 -8.66 1.83 -2.60
CA ARG A 82 -9.52 0.66 -2.45
C ARG A 82 -10.60 0.63 -3.53
N SER A 83 -11.24 1.76 -3.79
CA SER A 83 -12.26 1.83 -4.84
C SER A 83 -11.62 1.60 -6.20
N LYS A 84 -12.07 0.56 -6.91
CA LYS A 84 -11.57 0.26 -8.26
C LYS A 84 -11.78 1.45 -9.21
N ALA A 85 -12.94 2.11 -9.14
CA ALA A 85 -13.24 3.25 -9.98
C ALA A 85 -12.31 4.45 -9.73
N ILE A 86 -12.06 4.77 -8.45
CA ILE A 86 -11.15 5.85 -8.07
C ILE A 86 -9.71 5.48 -8.45
N TRP A 87 -9.29 4.23 -8.18
CA TRP A 87 -7.95 3.76 -8.51
C TRP A 87 -7.64 3.81 -10.01
N GLU A 88 -8.56 3.34 -10.85
CA GLU A 88 -8.40 3.45 -12.30
C GLU A 88 -8.30 4.92 -12.75
N ARG A 89 -9.11 5.81 -12.17
CA ARG A 89 -9.06 7.24 -12.49
C ARG A 89 -7.74 7.89 -12.07
N ILE A 90 -7.18 7.52 -10.91
CA ILE A 90 -5.85 7.95 -10.47
C ILE A 90 -4.80 7.51 -11.50
N LYS A 91 -4.80 6.21 -11.87
CA LYS A 91 -3.86 5.66 -12.85
C LYS A 91 -3.95 6.36 -14.21
N THR A 92 -5.17 6.55 -14.74
CA THR A 92 -5.39 7.24 -16.00
C THR A 92 -4.91 8.69 -15.92
N THR A 93 -5.29 9.44 -14.88
CA THR A 93 -4.89 10.84 -14.74
C THR A 93 -3.38 11.00 -14.60
N ALA A 94 -2.73 10.12 -13.83
CA ALA A 94 -1.29 10.12 -13.68
C ALA A 94 -0.59 9.86 -15.02
N LYS A 95 -1.05 8.87 -15.76
CA LYS A 95 -0.53 8.53 -17.10
C LYS A 95 -0.72 9.68 -18.09
N ASP A 96 -1.92 10.25 -18.17
CA ASP A 96 -2.25 11.31 -19.13
C ASP A 96 -1.46 12.60 -18.86
N LYS A 97 -1.18 12.89 -17.58
CA LYS A 97 -0.42 14.07 -17.17
C LYS A 97 1.09 13.82 -17.02
N GLY A 98 1.57 12.61 -17.27
CA GLY A 98 2.98 12.24 -17.08
C GLY A 98 3.44 12.34 -15.63
N ILE A 99 2.54 12.18 -14.66
CA ILE A 99 2.84 12.23 -13.22
C ILE A 99 3.26 10.84 -12.75
N GLU A 100 4.43 10.76 -12.11
CA GLU A 100 4.82 9.53 -11.42
C GLU A 100 4.01 9.34 -10.14
N LEU A 101 3.55 8.11 -9.91
CA LEU A 101 2.81 7.77 -8.70
C LEU A 101 3.76 7.69 -7.50
N THR A 102 3.77 8.75 -6.71
CA THR A 102 4.31 8.81 -5.33
C THR A 102 3.15 8.80 -4.32
N PHE A 103 3.43 8.62 -3.03
CA PHE A 103 2.38 8.70 -2.00
C PHE A 103 1.61 10.03 -2.06
N ASP A 104 2.31 11.15 -2.19
CA ASP A 104 1.69 12.47 -2.29
C ASP A 104 0.89 12.63 -3.58
N ALA A 105 1.40 12.13 -4.71
CA ALA A 105 0.68 12.15 -5.97
C ALA A 105 -0.61 11.30 -5.90
N VAL A 106 -0.54 10.12 -5.28
CA VAL A 106 -1.70 9.25 -5.08
C VAL A 106 -2.74 9.93 -4.20
N LYS A 107 -2.34 10.56 -3.08
CA LYS A 107 -3.24 11.32 -2.21
C LYS A 107 -3.89 12.49 -2.96
N ALA A 108 -3.10 13.30 -3.66
CA ALA A 108 -3.60 14.46 -4.41
C ALA A 108 -4.57 14.07 -5.54
N LEU A 109 -4.20 13.05 -6.33
CA LEU A 109 -5.04 12.53 -7.41
C LEU A 109 -6.30 11.84 -6.87
N GLY A 110 -6.20 11.16 -5.73
CA GLY A 110 -7.33 10.55 -5.04
C GLY A 110 -8.37 11.58 -4.60
N SER A 111 -7.93 12.65 -3.94
CA SER A 111 -8.81 13.78 -3.58
C SER A 111 -9.46 14.42 -4.80
N ALA A 112 -8.71 14.62 -5.89
CA ALA A 112 -9.25 15.16 -7.14
C ALA A 112 -10.27 14.20 -7.80
N ALA A 113 -9.99 12.90 -7.78
CA ALA A 113 -10.89 11.88 -8.32
C ALA A 113 -12.18 11.81 -7.49
N LEU A 114 -12.08 11.86 -6.16
CA LEU A 114 -13.23 11.89 -5.26
C LEU A 114 -14.09 13.15 -5.49
N ALA A 115 -13.47 14.32 -5.58
CA ALA A 115 -14.17 15.57 -5.86
C ALA A 115 -14.90 15.55 -7.21
N ALA A 116 -14.34 14.91 -8.24
CA ALA A 116 -15.00 14.75 -9.53
C ALA A 116 -16.24 13.84 -9.46
N VAL A 117 -16.22 12.82 -8.60
CA VAL A 117 -17.37 11.93 -8.38
C VAL A 117 -18.47 12.64 -7.60
N VAL A 118 -18.11 13.40 -6.55
CA VAL A 118 -19.07 14.15 -5.72
C VAL A 118 -19.62 15.37 -6.45
N GLY A 119 -18.80 16.08 -7.22
CA GLY A 119 -19.16 17.31 -7.93
C GLY A 119 -19.82 17.10 -9.30
N GLY A 120 -19.82 15.88 -9.84
CA GLY A 120 -20.44 15.54 -11.14
C GLY A 120 -21.97 15.43 -11.14
N GLY A 121 -22.65 15.94 -10.10
CA GLY A 121 -24.09 15.91 -9.92
C GLY A 121 -24.83 17.24 -10.21
N GLY A 122 -24.24 18.15 -11.00
CA GLY A 122 -24.82 19.44 -11.38
C GLY A 122 -24.99 19.61 -12.87
#